data_AF-A0ABD5Z2U3-F1
#
_entry.id   AF-A0ABD5Z2U3-F1
#
_cell.length_a   1.000
_cell.length_b   1.000
_cell.length_c   1.000
_cell.angle_alpha   90.00
_cell.angle_beta   90.00
_cell.angle_gamma   90.00
#
_symmetry.space_group_name_H-M   'P 1'
#
loop_
_entity.id
_entity.type
_entity.pdbx_description
1 polymer ?
#
loop_
_entity_poly.entity_id
_entity_poly.type
_entity_poly.pdbx_seq_one_letter_code
_entity_poly.pdbx_strand_id
1 'polypeptide(L)'
;MDIGLDSNFDISLDHRNDVPLVRGRAEFEQRLAIRLTSYYTELVGENADVNIAALLKLEASRVADEEDSIDNVQSIIISPDPDAPNTVEVRVVYATGEDFLTTLSE
;
A
#
# COMPACT_ATOMS: atom_id res chain seq x y z
N MET A 1 -11.37 -11.50 0.31
CA MET A 1 -10.89 -12.03 -0.98
C MET A 1 -11.08 -10.96 -2.01
N ASP A 2 -10.06 -10.73 -2.84
CA ASP A 2 -10.09 -9.70 -3.89
C ASP A 2 -9.52 -10.25 -5.21
N ILE A 3 -9.70 -9.51 -6.30
CA ILE A 3 -9.05 -9.78 -7.60
C ILE A 3 -7.58 -9.42 -7.47
N GLY A 4 -6.69 -10.32 -7.89
CA GLY A 4 -5.25 -10.05 -7.95
C GLY A 4 -4.94 -9.05 -9.05
N LEU A 5 -4.23 -7.98 -8.69
CA LEU A 5 -3.73 -6.98 -9.61
C LEU A 5 -2.22 -7.11 -9.77
N ASP A 6 -1.70 -6.65 -10.90
CA ASP A 6 -0.25 -6.51 -11.08
C ASP A 6 0.29 -5.23 -10.42
N SER A 7 1.58 -4.96 -10.58
CA SER A 7 2.25 -3.79 -10.00
C SER A 7 1.73 -2.44 -10.52
N ASN A 8 0.99 -2.44 -11.64
CA ASN A 8 0.37 -1.24 -12.21
C ASN A 8 -1.12 -1.12 -11.83
N PHE A 9 -1.60 -1.97 -10.92
CA PHE A 9 -3.02 -2.11 -10.58
C PHE A 9 -3.91 -2.59 -11.76
N ASP A 10 -3.32 -3.25 -12.76
CA ASP A 10 -4.05 -3.84 -13.87
C ASP A 10 -4.46 -5.29 -13.59
N ILE A 11 -5.57 -5.72 -14.19
CA ILE A 11 -6.00 -7.12 -14.15
C ILE A 11 -5.15 -7.90 -15.14
N SER A 12 -4.22 -8.72 -14.62
CA SER A 12 -3.46 -9.68 -15.41
C SER A 12 -4.06 -11.08 -15.26
N LEU A 13 -4.10 -11.85 -16.35
CA LEU A 13 -4.53 -13.24 -16.31
C LEU A 13 -3.40 -14.14 -15.81
N ASP A 14 -3.75 -15.17 -15.05
CA ASP A 14 -2.77 -16.17 -14.62
C ASP A 14 -2.36 -17.12 -15.76
N HIS A 15 -1.46 -18.05 -15.46
CA HIS A 15 -0.99 -19.08 -16.40
C HIS A 15 -2.09 -19.99 -16.98
N ARG A 16 -3.32 -19.94 -16.47
CA ARG A 16 -4.50 -20.70 -16.92
C ARG A 16 -5.49 -19.81 -17.68
N ASN A 17 -5.17 -18.53 -17.90
CA ASN A 17 -6.05 -17.49 -18.42
C ASN A 17 -7.22 -17.15 -17.49
N ASP A 18 -7.10 -17.42 -16.17
CA ASP A 18 -8.10 -17.05 -15.18
C ASP A 18 -7.74 -15.74 -14.48
N VAL A 19 -8.76 -15.05 -13.96
CA VAL A 19 -8.56 -13.87 -13.10
C VAL A 19 -8.00 -14.35 -11.76
N PRO A 20 -6.79 -13.91 -11.35
CA PRO A 20 -6.21 -14.32 -10.10
C PRO A 20 -7.01 -13.77 -8.93
N LEU A 21 -7.01 -14.49 -7.81
CA LEU A 21 -7.66 -14.07 -6.58
C LEU A 21 -6.62 -14.01 -5.46
N VAL A 22 -6.63 -12.91 -4.71
CA VAL A 22 -5.77 -12.70 -3.54
C VAL A 22 -6.57 -12.81 -2.24
N ARG A 23 -5.92 -13.31 -1.18
CA ARG A 23 -6.51 -13.51 0.14
C ARG A 23 -5.47 -13.30 1.25
N GLY A 24 -5.95 -12.91 2.43
CA GLY A 24 -5.11 -12.78 3.63
C GLY A 24 -4.06 -11.69 3.45
N ARG A 25 -2.79 -12.00 3.71
CA ARG A 25 -1.67 -11.04 3.62
C ARG A 25 -1.62 -10.31 2.27
N ALA A 26 -1.67 -11.04 1.16
CA ALA A 26 -1.58 -10.46 -0.18
C ALA A 26 -2.78 -9.55 -0.52
N GLU A 27 -3.97 -9.90 -0.01
CA GLU A 27 -5.16 -9.05 -0.18
C GLU A 27 -5.00 -7.71 0.53
N PHE A 28 -4.46 -7.73 1.75
CA PHE A 28 -4.17 -6.50 2.49
C PHE A 28 -3.07 -5.67 1.85
N GLU A 29 -1.95 -6.29 1.46
CA GLU A 29 -0.84 -5.58 0.82
C GLU A 29 -1.34 -4.85 -0.44
N GLN A 30 -2.17 -5.53 -1.25
CA GLN A 30 -2.80 -4.94 -2.42
C GLN A 30 -3.75 -3.80 -2.05
N ARG A 31 -4.65 -4.00 -1.08
CA ARG A 31 -5.60 -2.96 -0.66
C ARG A 31 -4.90 -1.72 -0.09
N LEU A 32 -3.88 -1.93 0.73
CA LEU A 32 -3.03 -0.88 1.28
C LEU A 32 -2.37 -0.08 0.16
N ALA A 33 -1.75 -0.78 -0.80
CA ALA A 33 -1.12 -0.13 -1.94
C ALA A 33 -2.13 0.71 -2.76
N ILE A 34 -3.28 0.15 -3.12
CA ILE A 34 -4.32 0.87 -3.88
C ILE A 34 -4.78 2.12 -3.13
N ARG A 35 -5.13 1.98 -1.85
CA ARG A 35 -5.73 3.06 -1.07
C ARG A 35 -4.72 4.16 -0.80
N LEU A 36 -3.47 3.82 -0.49
CA LEU A 36 -2.42 4.80 -0.28
C LEU A 36 -2.00 5.49 -1.58
N THR A 37 -1.95 4.80 -2.72
CA THR A 37 -1.71 5.43 -4.03
C THR A 37 -2.80 6.43 -4.34
N SER A 38 -4.07 6.02 -4.25
CA SER A 38 -5.21 6.93 -4.50
C SER A 38 -5.17 8.16 -3.59
N TYR A 39 -4.92 7.96 -2.29
CA TYR A 39 -4.86 9.05 -1.33
C TYR A 39 -3.64 9.95 -1.55
N TYR A 40 -2.49 9.38 -1.94
CA TYR A 40 -1.29 10.15 -2.29
C TYR A 40 -1.54 11.06 -3.50
N THR A 41 -2.14 10.54 -4.57
CA THR A 41 -2.49 11.32 -5.77
C THR A 41 -3.45 12.48 -5.44
N GLU A 42 -4.44 12.25 -4.57
CA GLU A 42 -5.33 13.32 -4.09
C GLU A 42 -4.57 14.40 -3.31
N LEU A 43 -3.66 14.01 -2.41
CA LEU A 43 -2.92 14.94 -1.56
C LEU A 43 -1.90 15.80 -2.31
N VAL A 44 -1.15 15.20 -3.25
CA VAL A 44 -0.15 15.91 -4.06
C VAL A 44 -0.84 16.97 -4.94
N GLY A 45 -2.06 16.71 -5.40
CA GLY A 45 -2.86 17.67 -6.15
C GLY A 45 -3.38 18.85 -5.31
N GLU A 46 -3.53 18.69 -4.00
CA GLU A 46 -4.22 19.67 -3.15
C GLU A 46 -3.32 20.53 -2.25
N ASN A 47 -2.15 20.06 -1.75
CA ASN A 47 -1.39 20.81 -0.74
C ASN A 47 0.14 20.55 -0.74
N ALA A 48 0.93 21.56 -1.14
CA ALA A 48 2.41 21.51 -1.12
C ALA A 48 3.05 21.64 0.28
N ASP A 49 2.32 22.13 1.29
CA ASP A 49 2.86 22.47 2.63
C ASP A 49 2.43 21.52 3.75
N VAL A 50 1.66 20.47 3.45
CA VAL A 50 1.17 19.52 4.45
C VAL A 50 2.15 18.35 4.59
N ASN A 51 2.33 17.86 5.82
CA ASN A 51 3.15 16.68 6.08
C ASN A 51 2.46 15.41 5.53
N ILE A 52 2.63 15.15 4.24
CA ILE A 52 2.03 14.04 3.49
C ILE A 52 2.33 12.69 4.17
N ALA A 53 3.53 12.49 4.69
CA ALA A 53 3.91 11.25 5.36
C ALA A 53 3.05 10.97 6.60
N ALA A 54 2.70 12.00 7.38
CA ALA A 54 1.83 11.84 8.55
C ALA A 54 0.39 11.47 8.15
N LEU A 55 -0.12 12.04 7.06
CA LEU A 55 -1.46 11.73 6.54
C LEU A 55 -1.52 10.32 5.95
N LEU A 56 -0.53 9.94 5.14
CA LEU A 56 -0.41 8.58 4.63
C LEU A 56 -0.32 7.56 5.76
N LYS A 57 0.39 7.89 6.84
CA LYS A 57 0.49 7.00 8.00
C LYS A 57 -0.86 6.81 8.70
N LEU A 58 -1.64 7.88 8.82
CA LEU A 58 -3.00 7.81 9.37
C LEU A 58 -3.91 6.93 8.50
N GLU A 59 -3.85 7.10 7.18
CA GLU A 59 -4.67 6.29 6.27
C GLU A 59 -4.23 4.82 6.27
N ALA A 60 -2.91 4.56 6.30
CA ALA A 60 -2.39 3.20 6.41
C ALA A 60 -2.86 2.50 7.68
N SER A 61 -2.90 3.22 8.82
CA SER A 61 -3.46 2.69 10.07
C SER A 61 -4.95 2.39 9.95
N ARG A 62 -5.74 3.23 9.27
CA ARG A 62 -7.17 2.94 9.04
C ARG A 62 -7.37 1.69 8.20
N VAL A 63 -6.59 1.50 7.15
CA VAL A 63 -6.65 0.29 6.32
C VAL A 63 -6.30 -0.96 7.14
N ALA A 64 -5.30 -0.84 8.03
CA ALA A 64 -4.95 -1.92 8.95
C ALA A 64 -6.07 -2.21 9.97
N ASP A 65 -6.72 -1.19 10.52
CA ASP A 65 -7.82 -1.35 11.48
C ASP A 65 -9.11 -1.90 10.81
N GLU A 66 -9.36 -1.57 9.54
CA GLU A 66 -10.47 -2.11 8.74
C GLU A 66 -10.27 -3.61 8.43
N GLU A 67 -9.02 -4.07 8.38
CA GLU A 67 -8.66 -5.47 8.20
C GLU A 67 -8.31 -6.11 9.54
N ASP A 68 -9.36 -6.53 10.27
CA ASP A 68 -9.35 -7.28 11.54
C ASP A 68 -8.56 -8.62 11.48
N SER A 69 -7.92 -8.91 10.34
CA SER A 69 -7.42 -10.22 9.92
C SER A 69 -5.90 -10.35 9.91
N ILE A 70 -5.15 -9.31 10.31
CA ILE A 70 -3.68 -9.34 10.27
C ILE A 70 -3.10 -9.05 11.65
N ASP A 71 -3.27 -10.03 12.52
CA ASP A 71 -2.58 -10.15 13.81
C ASP A 71 -1.04 -10.05 13.72
N ASN A 72 -0.51 -10.05 12.49
CA ASN A 72 0.91 -10.10 12.20
C ASN A 72 1.52 -8.76 11.76
N VAL A 73 0.78 -7.66 11.61
CA VAL A 73 1.43 -6.35 11.31
C VAL A 73 2.07 -5.80 12.58
N GLN A 74 3.40 -5.69 12.59
CA GLN A 74 4.13 -5.09 13.71
C GLN A 74 4.21 -3.58 13.59
N SER A 75 4.51 -3.07 12.39
CA SER A 75 4.56 -1.63 12.13
C SER A 75 4.42 -1.29 10.65
N ILE A 76 3.95 -0.08 10.37
CA ILE A 76 3.96 0.52 9.03
C ILE A 76 4.86 1.75 9.08
N ILE A 77 5.89 1.78 8.24
CA ILE A 77 6.89 2.83 8.13
C ILE A 77 6.67 3.52 6.79
N ILE A 78 6.58 4.85 6.82
CA ILE A 78 6.40 5.67 5.63
C ILE A 78 7.50 6.72 5.62
N SER A 79 8.28 6.74 4.55
CA SER A 79 9.43 7.63 4.40
C SER A 79 9.45 8.25 3.00
N PRO A 80 9.68 9.56 2.89
CA PRO A 80 9.94 10.16 1.58
C PRO A 80 11.24 9.59 1.02
N ASP A 81 11.27 9.38 -0.29
CA ASP A 81 12.49 8.96 -1.00
C ASP A 81 13.47 10.16 -1.07
N PRO A 82 14.70 10.03 -0.56
CA PRO A 82 15.67 11.12 -0.59
C PRO A 82 16.21 11.41 -2.00
N ASP A 83 16.16 10.43 -2.90
CA ASP A 83 16.73 10.49 -4.25
C ASP A 83 15.67 10.80 -5.32
N ALA A 84 14.37 10.60 -5.01
CA ALA A 84 13.26 10.87 -5.91
C ALA A 84 12.23 11.86 -5.30
N PRO A 85 12.10 13.09 -5.84
CA PRO A 85 11.05 14.01 -5.41
C PRO A 85 9.68 13.44 -5.75
N ASN A 86 8.68 13.71 -4.90
CA ASN A 86 7.31 13.18 -5.03
C ASN A 86 7.23 11.65 -5.04
N THR A 87 8.16 11.00 -4.36
CA THR A 87 8.15 9.55 -4.17
C THR A 87 8.16 9.25 -2.67
N VAL A 88 7.32 8.30 -2.27
CA VAL A 88 7.19 7.86 -0.88
C VAL A 88 7.29 6.35 -0.83
N GLU A 89 8.19 5.85 0.01
CA GLU A 89 8.28 4.43 0.32
C GLU A 89 7.37 4.08 1.49
N VAL A 90 6.60 3.01 1.32
CA VAL A 90 5.75 2.42 2.35
C VAL A 90 6.25 1.01 2.63
N ARG A 91 6.68 0.78 3.86
CA ARG A 91 7.15 -0.52 4.34
C ARG A 91 6.23 -1.05 5.43
N VAL A 92 5.68 -2.23 5.23
CA VAL A 92 4.97 -2.99 6.25
C VAL A 92 5.91 -4.02 6.84
N VAL A 93 6.11 -3.98 8.15
CA VAL A 93 6.93 -4.94 8.89
C VAL A 93 6.00 -5.91 9.61
N TYR A 94 6.15 -7.20 9.34
CA TYR A 94 5.36 -8.25 9.97
C TYR A 94 6.09 -8.88 11.16
N ALA A 95 5.34 -9.37 12.14
CA ALA A 95 5.84 -10.07 13.32
C ALA A 95 6.61 -11.37 12.96
N THR A 96 6.40 -11.92 11.76
CA THR A 96 7.14 -13.07 11.22
C THR A 96 8.60 -12.72 10.85
N GLY A 97 8.94 -11.43 10.80
CA GLY A 97 10.24 -10.93 10.34
C GLY A 97 10.29 -10.67 8.83
N GLU A 98 9.20 -10.94 8.10
CA GLU A 98 9.07 -10.57 6.70
C GLU A 98 8.64 -9.10 6.58
N ASP A 99 9.04 -8.45 5.49
CA ASP A 99 8.57 -7.12 5.12
C ASP A 99 7.88 -7.12 3.75
N PHE A 100 7.02 -6.13 3.55
CA PHE A 100 6.46 -5.75 2.27
C PHE A 100 6.82 -4.30 2.00
N LEU A 101 7.34 -4.02 0.80
CA LEU A 101 7.76 -2.70 0.38
C LEU A 101 6.99 -2.34 -0.89
N THR A 102 6.36 -1.17 -0.88
CA THR A 102 5.76 -0.56 -2.06
C THR A 102 6.16 0.90 -2.13
N THR A 103 6.22 1.42 -3.35
CA THR A 103 6.55 2.82 -3.62
C THR A 103 5.32 3.51 -4.17
N LEU A 104 5.03 4.71 -3.66
CA LEU A 104 4.00 5.60 -4.16
C LEU A 104 4.69 6.70 -4.95
N SER A 105 4.34 6.83 -6.22
CA SER A 105 4.85 7.86 -7.13
C SER A 105 3.71 8.32 -8.05
N GLU A 106 3.80 9.55 -8.53
CA GLU A 106 2.93 10.09 -9.59
C GLU A 106 3.51 9.83 -11.00
#